data_AF-A0A3N0I0H5-F1
#
_entry.id   AF-A0A3N0I0H5-F1
#
_cell.length_a   1.000
_cell.length_b   1.000
_cell.length_c   1.000
_cell.angle_alpha   90.00
_cell.angle_beta   90.00
_cell.angle_gamma   90.00
#
_symmetry.space_group_name_H-M   'P 1'
#
loop_
_entity.id
_entity.type
_entity.pdbx_description
1 polymer ?
#
loop_
_entity_poly.entity_id
_entity_poly.type
_entity_poly.pdbx_seq_one_letter_code
_entity_poly.pdbx_strand_id
1 'polypeptide(L)'
;MLLGIANADKKRLGVFIQFELKKRMRQDPDYTVDEFVSGICSKTKFKLLVQNKELFDTDIYEFFLRKLGYEFNYDDKIISRALADKRDLLQLLEKQNMPAFYQGLQKYLKDMESVKEYALESIEYECFNWILDVELNTNAFSALLVRFKMLDDYGQEICGYFLLKYIHDHIADRIDEKWLDRYGLKNLKALQNQFWILKLLIQWEAYYDASIYCQNVLDQAYKRKNDRLFFHTQITRLFIVMKIQPSAFEHYANQVLENPIIQEDREDDYVYEFYHVVGLHYFIEKNYEQAWHYFRRAMNDELYYFPEIIFLNHMATITSMKLPEELKEQIQVPQDQKIYQPIYRYFCLKNKKESYDTLETYLWDNCCKGLDRFYPSWVMKDIIQTEFEWIASQTGDKKYLNRFLEENK
;
A
#
# COMPACT_ATOMS: atom_id res chain seq x y z
N MET A 1 -32.75 -19.12 27.37
CA MET A 1 -32.73 -17.86 26.59
C MET A 1 -32.26 -18.26 25.21
N LEU A 2 -33.09 -18.15 24.16
CA LEU A 2 -32.62 -18.35 22.79
C LEU A 2 -31.53 -17.30 22.56
N LEU A 3 -30.28 -17.73 22.41
CA LEU A 3 -29.16 -16.84 22.10
C LEU A 3 -29.49 -16.17 20.77
N GLY A 4 -29.80 -14.88 20.78
CA GLY A 4 -30.02 -14.12 19.55
C GLY A 4 -28.68 -13.78 18.91
N ILE A 5 -28.61 -13.77 17.57
CA ILE A 5 -27.45 -13.28 16.82
C ILE A 5 -27.18 -11.82 17.22
N ALA A 6 -25.93 -11.50 17.56
CA ALA A 6 -25.53 -10.15 17.92
C ALA A 6 -25.70 -9.16 16.75
N ASN A 7 -26.01 -7.89 17.05
CA ASN A 7 -26.30 -6.90 16.01
C ASN A 7 -25.13 -6.64 15.05
N ALA A 8 -23.89 -6.75 15.55
CA ALA A 8 -22.69 -6.65 14.72
C ALA A 8 -22.65 -7.79 13.67
N ASP A 9 -22.94 -9.02 14.10
CA ASP A 9 -22.94 -10.18 13.21
C ASP A 9 -24.13 -10.18 12.26
N LYS A 10 -25.31 -9.70 12.67
CA LYS A 10 -26.46 -9.52 11.76
C LYS A 10 -26.10 -8.65 10.54
N LYS A 11 -25.31 -7.59 10.73
CA LYS A 11 -24.86 -6.73 9.61
C LYS A 11 -23.90 -7.50 8.69
N ARG A 12 -22.92 -8.20 9.27
CA ARG A 12 -21.94 -9.01 8.52
C ARG A 12 -22.62 -10.14 7.74
N LEU A 13 -23.57 -10.83 8.36
CA LEU A 13 -24.40 -11.86 7.73
C LEU A 13 -25.24 -11.31 6.59
N GLY A 14 -25.74 -10.08 6.70
CA GLY A 14 -26.44 -9.42 5.60
C GLY A 14 -25.57 -9.28 4.34
N VAL A 15 -24.32 -8.86 4.54
CA VAL A 15 -23.31 -8.75 3.46
C VAL A 15 -22.95 -10.13 2.91
N PHE A 16 -22.75 -11.12 3.78
CA PHE A 16 -22.46 -12.51 3.40
C PHE A 16 -23.57 -13.12 2.55
N ILE A 17 -24.83 -13.02 2.99
CA ILE A 17 -26.00 -13.54 2.28
C ILE A 17 -26.10 -12.90 0.88
N GLN A 18 -25.87 -11.59 0.78
CA GLN A 18 -25.86 -10.92 -0.53
C GLN A 18 -24.75 -11.45 -1.43
N PHE A 19 -23.56 -11.69 -0.87
CA PHE A 19 -22.41 -12.19 -1.61
C PHE A 19 -22.66 -13.60 -2.15
N GLU A 20 -23.11 -14.52 -1.30
CA GLU A 20 -23.41 -15.90 -1.71
C GLU A 20 -24.59 -15.95 -2.70
N LEU A 21 -25.61 -15.11 -2.54
CA LEU A 21 -26.66 -14.97 -3.56
C LEU A 21 -26.09 -14.55 -4.92
N LYS A 22 -25.24 -13.51 -4.95
CA LYS A 22 -24.63 -13.05 -6.22
C LYS A 22 -23.75 -14.14 -6.84
N LYS A 23 -23.05 -14.92 -6.03
CA LYS A 23 -22.26 -16.06 -6.49
C LYS A 23 -23.15 -17.14 -7.09
N ARG A 24 -24.25 -17.50 -6.43
CA ARG A 24 -25.23 -18.47 -6.92
C ARG A 24 -25.89 -18.01 -8.23
N MET A 25 -26.31 -16.75 -8.33
CA MET A 25 -26.90 -16.19 -9.56
C MET A 25 -25.91 -16.13 -10.74
N ARG A 26 -24.59 -16.10 -10.49
CA ARG A 26 -23.59 -16.22 -11.56
C ARG A 26 -23.44 -17.65 -12.05
N GLN A 27 -23.68 -18.63 -11.18
CA GLN A 27 -23.60 -20.06 -11.50
C GLN A 27 -24.91 -20.57 -12.13
N ASP A 28 -26.03 -19.96 -11.76
CA ASP A 28 -27.38 -20.25 -12.26
C ASP A 28 -28.08 -18.93 -12.60
N PRO A 29 -27.97 -18.44 -13.85
CA PRO A 29 -28.53 -17.15 -14.27
C PRO A 29 -30.06 -17.04 -14.19
N ASP A 30 -30.76 -18.18 -14.20
CA ASP A 30 -32.22 -18.22 -14.06
C ASP A 30 -32.64 -18.06 -12.59
N TYR A 31 -31.72 -18.23 -11.64
CA TYR A 31 -31.97 -18.06 -10.22
C TYR A 31 -32.29 -16.59 -9.90
N THR A 32 -33.49 -16.33 -9.40
CA THR A 32 -33.94 -14.97 -9.10
C THR A 32 -33.89 -14.62 -7.62
N VAL A 33 -33.84 -13.32 -7.31
CA VAL A 33 -34.01 -12.83 -5.93
C VAL A 33 -35.37 -13.27 -5.36
N ASP A 34 -36.39 -13.38 -6.21
CA ASP A 34 -37.75 -13.75 -5.82
C ASP A 34 -37.80 -15.18 -5.30
N GLU A 35 -37.17 -16.09 -6.05
CA GLU A 35 -36.97 -17.47 -5.62
C GLU A 35 -36.14 -17.55 -4.35
N PHE A 36 -35.10 -16.72 -4.22
CA PHE A 36 -34.25 -16.69 -3.03
C PHE A 36 -35.02 -16.27 -1.77
N VAL A 37 -35.85 -15.23 -1.84
CA VAL A 37 -36.59 -14.73 -0.67
C VAL A 37 -37.90 -15.48 -0.38
N SER A 38 -38.42 -16.23 -1.36
CA SER A 38 -39.66 -17.00 -1.24
C SER A 38 -39.63 -17.93 -0.02
N GLY A 39 -40.71 -17.87 0.78
CA GLY A 39 -40.88 -18.65 2.01
C GLY A 39 -40.10 -18.13 3.22
N ILE A 40 -39.29 -17.07 3.09
CA ILE A 40 -38.46 -16.52 4.18
C ILE A 40 -38.94 -15.11 4.57
N CYS A 41 -38.92 -14.16 3.63
CA CYS A 41 -39.35 -12.79 3.90
C CYS A 41 -39.81 -12.05 2.63
N SER A 42 -40.33 -10.83 2.79
CA SER A 42 -40.69 -9.99 1.64
C SER A 42 -39.44 -9.40 0.96
N LYS A 43 -39.52 -9.10 -0.34
CA LYS A 43 -38.43 -8.40 -1.06
C LYS A 43 -38.01 -7.10 -0.38
N THR A 44 -38.96 -6.37 0.20
CA THR A 44 -38.69 -5.13 0.94
C THR A 44 -37.85 -5.41 2.18
N LYS A 45 -38.17 -6.45 2.97
CA LYS A 45 -37.36 -6.85 4.12
C LYS A 45 -35.96 -7.32 3.69
N PHE A 46 -35.87 -8.10 2.61
CA PHE A 46 -34.58 -8.52 2.06
C PHE A 46 -33.71 -7.34 1.60
N LYS A 47 -34.32 -6.33 0.95
CA LYS A 47 -33.62 -5.11 0.56
C LYS A 47 -33.04 -4.36 1.76
N LEU A 48 -33.71 -4.37 2.91
CA LEU A 48 -33.17 -3.79 4.15
C LEU A 48 -31.93 -4.55 4.64
N LEU A 49 -31.99 -5.88 4.66
CA LEU A 49 -30.85 -6.75 5.02
C LEU A 49 -29.63 -6.47 4.13
N VAL A 50 -29.86 -6.35 2.82
CA VAL A 50 -28.80 -6.05 1.83
C VAL A 50 -28.27 -4.61 1.94
N GLN A 51 -29.03 -3.69 2.53
CA GLN A 51 -28.61 -2.31 2.81
C GLN A 51 -27.91 -2.17 4.18
N ASN A 52 -27.44 -3.26 4.77
CA ASN A 52 -26.82 -3.31 6.09
C ASN A 52 -27.72 -2.76 7.21
N LYS A 53 -29.06 -2.83 7.02
CA LYS A 53 -30.02 -2.48 8.05
C LYS A 53 -30.34 -3.71 8.88
N GLU A 54 -30.38 -3.51 10.18
CA GLU A 54 -30.72 -4.56 11.14
C GLU A 54 -32.18 -4.98 10.98
N LEU A 55 -32.39 -6.30 10.91
CA LEU A 55 -33.70 -6.88 11.12
C LEU A 55 -33.75 -7.43 12.55
N PHE A 56 -34.79 -7.02 13.30
CA PHE A 56 -35.03 -7.54 14.65
C PHE A 56 -35.28 -9.05 14.66
N ASP A 57 -35.86 -9.55 13.58
CA ASP A 57 -36.22 -10.95 13.37
C ASP A 57 -34.97 -11.78 12.98
N THR A 58 -34.43 -12.50 13.97
CA THR A 58 -33.20 -13.29 13.82
C THR A 58 -33.41 -14.52 12.93
N ASP A 59 -34.60 -15.11 12.94
CA ASP A 59 -34.92 -16.34 12.20
C ASP A 59 -34.73 -16.16 10.68
N ILE A 60 -34.97 -14.95 10.18
CA ILE A 60 -34.74 -14.59 8.77
C ILE A 60 -33.31 -14.89 8.34
N TYR A 61 -32.31 -14.57 9.18
CA TYR A 61 -30.91 -14.82 8.87
C TYR A 61 -30.63 -16.32 8.83
N GLU A 62 -31.12 -17.08 9.82
CA GLU A 62 -30.94 -18.53 9.86
C GLU A 62 -31.55 -19.24 8.65
N PHE A 63 -32.76 -18.84 8.24
CA PHE A 63 -33.40 -19.42 7.06
C PHE A 63 -32.61 -19.16 5.78
N PHE A 64 -32.05 -17.96 5.62
CA PHE A 64 -31.18 -17.66 4.48
C PHE A 64 -29.88 -18.45 4.52
N LEU A 65 -29.24 -18.57 5.69
CA LEU A 65 -28.02 -19.37 5.85
C LEU A 65 -28.28 -20.83 5.50
N ARG A 66 -29.34 -21.44 6.04
CA ARG A 66 -29.72 -22.83 5.70
C ARG A 66 -29.96 -23.01 4.20
N LYS A 67 -30.63 -22.06 3.55
CA LYS A 67 -30.88 -22.08 2.10
C LYS A 67 -29.60 -21.98 1.26
N LEU A 68 -28.56 -21.38 1.82
CA LEU A 68 -27.22 -21.28 1.25
C LEU A 68 -26.29 -22.43 1.67
N GLY A 69 -26.74 -23.33 2.56
CA GLY A 69 -25.94 -24.47 3.04
C GLY A 69 -24.99 -24.13 4.19
N TYR A 70 -25.27 -23.05 4.94
CA TYR A 70 -24.47 -22.59 6.08
C TYR A 70 -25.30 -22.56 7.36
N GLU A 71 -24.58 -22.49 8.49
CA GLU A 71 -25.16 -22.26 9.82
C GLU A 71 -24.47 -21.05 10.49
N PHE A 72 -25.10 -20.54 11.55
CA PHE A 72 -24.48 -19.54 12.42
C PHE A 72 -23.89 -20.24 13.65
N ASN A 73 -22.67 -19.86 14.01
CA ASN A 73 -21.99 -20.40 15.19
C ASN A 73 -22.53 -19.74 16.46
N TYR A 74 -23.13 -20.53 17.35
CA TYR A 74 -23.61 -20.06 18.66
C TYR A 74 -22.69 -20.45 19.82
N ASP A 75 -21.53 -21.06 19.56
CA ASP A 75 -20.60 -21.45 20.61
C ASP A 75 -19.74 -20.26 21.07
N ASP A 76 -20.20 -19.60 22.12
CA ASP A 76 -19.52 -18.46 22.75
C ASP A 76 -18.07 -18.77 23.14
N LYS A 77 -17.71 -20.02 23.45
CA LYS A 77 -16.32 -20.37 23.80
C LYS A 77 -15.42 -20.33 22.58
N ILE A 78 -15.90 -20.82 21.45
CA ILE A 78 -15.18 -20.80 20.18
C ILE A 78 -15.02 -19.35 19.72
N ILE A 79 -16.11 -18.57 19.72
CA ILE A 79 -16.10 -17.15 19.35
C ILE A 79 -15.11 -16.38 20.22
N SER A 80 -15.17 -16.56 21.54
CA SER A 80 -14.28 -15.85 22.47
C SER A 80 -12.81 -16.21 22.27
N ARG A 81 -12.51 -17.49 22.00
CA ARG A 81 -11.14 -17.94 21.72
C ARG A 81 -10.63 -17.36 20.40
N ALA A 82 -11.43 -17.41 19.34
CA ALA A 82 -11.07 -16.85 18.04
C ALA A 82 -10.78 -15.34 18.13
N LEU A 83 -11.58 -14.60 18.91
CA LEU A 83 -11.32 -13.18 19.18
C LEU A 83 -10.00 -12.94 19.94
N ALA A 84 -9.68 -13.78 20.92
CA ALA A 84 -8.41 -13.69 21.65
C ALA A 84 -7.22 -13.96 20.73
N ASP A 85 -7.29 -15.02 19.91
CA ASP A 85 -6.23 -15.37 18.96
C ASP A 85 -6.01 -14.24 17.94
N LYS A 86 -7.09 -13.66 17.37
CA LYS A 86 -6.99 -12.51 16.46
C LYS A 86 -6.42 -11.25 17.12
N ARG A 87 -6.74 -11.01 18.39
CA ARG A 87 -6.14 -9.90 19.15
C ARG A 87 -4.64 -10.11 19.32
N ASP A 88 -4.18 -11.33 19.54
CA ASP A 88 -2.76 -11.64 19.65
C ASP A 88 -2.05 -11.51 18.29
N LEU A 89 -2.68 -11.98 17.20
CA LEU A 89 -2.20 -11.75 15.83
C LEU A 89 -2.04 -10.26 15.51
N LEU A 90 -3.04 -9.44 15.86
CA LEU A 90 -2.97 -8.00 15.64
C LEU A 90 -1.82 -7.35 16.43
N GLN A 91 -1.57 -7.79 17.66
CA GLN A 91 -0.42 -7.31 18.44
C GLN A 91 0.92 -7.69 17.80
N LEU A 92 1.01 -8.88 17.20
CA LEU A 92 2.22 -9.30 16.48
C LEU A 92 2.46 -8.43 15.24
N LEU A 93 1.40 -8.06 14.50
CA LEU A 93 1.47 -7.09 13.40
C LEU A 93 1.89 -5.70 13.89
N GLU A 94 1.30 -5.20 14.97
CA GLU A 94 1.67 -3.88 15.53
C GLU A 94 3.16 -3.84 15.95
N LYS A 95 3.71 -4.96 16.42
CA LYS A 95 5.13 -5.11 16.76
C LYS A 95 6.03 -5.44 15.56
N GLN A 96 5.46 -5.52 14.35
CA GLN A 96 6.15 -5.90 13.11
C GLN A 96 6.89 -7.25 13.22
N ASN A 97 6.40 -8.18 14.05
CA ASN A 97 6.99 -9.51 14.21
C ASN A 97 6.34 -10.49 13.22
N MET A 98 6.66 -10.32 11.94
CA MET A 98 6.08 -11.14 10.86
C MET A 98 6.34 -12.64 11.02
N PRO A 99 7.53 -13.13 11.42
CA PRO A 99 7.75 -14.56 11.63
C PRO A 99 6.81 -15.15 12.68
N ALA A 100 6.66 -14.49 13.83
CA ALA A 100 5.75 -14.96 14.87
C ALA A 100 4.27 -14.79 14.47
N PHE A 101 3.95 -13.73 13.72
CA PHE A 101 2.61 -13.54 13.15
C PHE A 101 2.21 -14.71 12.27
N TYR A 102 3.04 -15.12 11.31
CA TYR A 102 2.72 -16.24 10.42
C TYR A 102 2.62 -17.58 11.16
N GLN A 103 3.46 -17.83 12.16
CA GLN A 103 3.32 -19.01 13.02
C GLN A 103 1.99 -19.01 13.80
N GLY A 104 1.61 -17.86 14.36
CA GLY A 104 0.33 -17.67 15.02
C GLY A 104 -0.85 -17.88 14.06
N LEU A 105 -0.76 -17.33 12.85
CA LEU A 105 -1.80 -17.38 11.84
C LEU A 105 -2.05 -18.82 11.38
N GLN A 106 -0.98 -19.59 11.13
CA GLN A 106 -1.10 -21.01 10.80
C GLN A 106 -1.77 -21.82 11.91
N LYS A 107 -1.41 -21.55 13.18
CA LYS A 107 -2.06 -22.20 14.33
C LYS A 107 -3.54 -21.84 14.39
N TYR A 108 -3.87 -20.56 14.27
CA TYR A 108 -5.24 -20.07 14.28
C TYR A 108 -6.07 -20.72 13.16
N LEU A 109 -5.55 -20.78 11.93
CA LEU A 109 -6.21 -21.42 10.80
C LEU A 109 -6.48 -22.91 11.06
N LYS A 110 -5.51 -23.63 11.62
CA LYS A 110 -5.69 -25.04 12.00
C LYS A 110 -6.82 -25.24 13.02
N ASP A 111 -6.93 -24.34 14.00
CA ASP A 111 -8.03 -24.39 14.98
C ASP A 111 -9.38 -24.10 14.30
N MET A 112 -9.42 -23.17 13.33
CA MET A 112 -10.60 -22.78 12.57
C MET A 112 -11.10 -23.83 11.57
N GLU A 113 -10.29 -24.82 11.19
CA GLU A 113 -10.71 -25.89 10.27
C GLU A 113 -11.94 -26.66 10.75
N SER A 114 -12.10 -26.76 12.07
CA SER A 114 -13.18 -27.50 12.73
C SER A 114 -14.52 -26.76 12.76
N VAL A 115 -14.55 -25.50 12.32
CA VAL A 115 -15.71 -24.60 12.39
C VAL A 115 -15.93 -23.80 11.11
N LYS A 116 -15.22 -24.13 10.04
CA LYS A 116 -15.28 -23.42 8.75
C LYS A 116 -16.59 -23.68 7.98
N GLU A 117 -17.45 -24.57 8.46
CA GLU A 117 -18.81 -24.77 7.95
C GLU A 117 -19.76 -23.64 8.34
N TYR A 118 -19.44 -22.87 9.39
CA TYR A 118 -20.23 -21.71 9.78
C TYR A 118 -19.96 -20.52 8.86
N ALA A 119 -21.00 -19.73 8.62
CA ALA A 119 -21.00 -18.70 7.59
C ALA A 119 -19.85 -17.69 7.70
N LEU A 120 -19.66 -17.06 8.86
CA LEU A 120 -18.67 -16.00 9.05
C LEU A 120 -17.26 -16.57 9.20
N GLU A 121 -17.13 -17.70 9.89
CA GLU A 121 -15.90 -18.45 10.09
C GLU A 121 -15.33 -18.96 8.76
N SER A 122 -16.19 -19.42 7.84
CA SER A 122 -15.80 -19.84 6.49
C SER A 122 -15.08 -18.73 5.73
N ILE A 123 -15.63 -17.51 5.76
CA ILE A 123 -15.08 -16.34 5.10
C ILE A 123 -13.79 -15.89 5.76
N GLU A 124 -13.76 -15.89 7.09
CA GLU A 124 -12.58 -15.54 7.86
C GLU A 124 -11.42 -16.50 7.55
N TYR A 125 -11.69 -17.81 7.53
CA TYR A 125 -10.73 -18.84 7.14
C TYR A 125 -10.23 -18.64 5.70
N GLU A 126 -11.12 -18.39 4.72
CA GLU A 126 -10.71 -18.08 3.34
C GLU A 126 -9.78 -16.86 3.27
N CYS A 127 -10.18 -15.75 3.89
CA CYS A 127 -9.41 -14.50 3.88
C CYS A 127 -8.03 -14.67 4.51
N PHE A 128 -7.96 -15.36 5.65
CA PHE A 128 -6.70 -15.56 6.37
C PHE A 128 -5.78 -16.56 5.68
N ASN A 129 -6.32 -17.52 4.94
CA ASN A 129 -5.50 -18.38 4.08
C ASN A 129 -4.81 -17.60 2.95
N TRP A 130 -5.49 -16.63 2.33
CA TRP A 130 -4.84 -15.79 1.31
C TRP A 130 -3.71 -14.91 1.84
N ILE A 131 -3.72 -14.63 3.15
CA ILE A 131 -2.64 -13.89 3.81
C ILE A 131 -1.38 -14.77 3.99
N LEU A 132 -1.51 -16.10 3.98
CA LEU A 132 -0.35 -16.99 4.06
C LEU A 132 0.49 -17.01 2.77
N ASP A 133 -0.07 -16.56 1.65
CA ASP A 133 0.72 -16.33 0.46
C ASP A 133 1.70 -15.19 0.75
N VAL A 134 3.01 -15.50 0.74
CA VAL A 134 4.12 -14.59 1.12
C VAL A 134 4.05 -13.25 0.35
N GLU A 135 3.37 -13.24 -0.79
CA GLU A 135 2.94 -12.04 -1.50
C GLU A 135 1.48 -12.21 -1.92
N LEU A 136 0.63 -11.29 -1.45
CA LEU A 136 -0.78 -11.31 -1.76
C LEU A 136 -0.95 -11.02 -3.26
N ASN A 137 -1.24 -12.04 -4.07
CA ASN A 137 -1.35 -11.83 -5.52
C ASN A 137 -2.63 -11.07 -5.92
N THR A 138 -2.73 -10.64 -7.18
CA THR A 138 -3.88 -9.85 -7.69
C THR A 138 -5.25 -10.54 -7.47
N ASN A 139 -5.31 -11.87 -7.56
CA ASN A 139 -6.55 -12.62 -7.35
C ASN A 139 -6.92 -12.64 -5.85
N ALA A 140 -5.93 -12.90 -4.99
CA ALA A 140 -6.08 -12.84 -3.53
C ALA A 140 -6.51 -11.44 -3.09
N PHE A 141 -5.90 -10.38 -3.64
CA PHE A 141 -6.27 -8.98 -3.39
C PHE A 141 -7.73 -8.73 -3.70
N SER A 142 -8.15 -9.08 -4.92
CA SER A 142 -9.53 -8.88 -5.37
C SER A 142 -10.52 -9.67 -4.51
N ALA A 143 -10.18 -10.90 -4.15
CA ALA A 143 -11.04 -11.78 -3.37
C ALA A 143 -11.21 -11.30 -1.92
N LEU A 144 -10.12 -10.85 -1.30
CA LEU A 144 -10.09 -10.34 0.06
C LEU A 144 -10.79 -8.98 0.15
N LEU A 145 -10.58 -8.08 -0.81
CA LEU A 145 -11.26 -6.78 -0.87
C LEU A 145 -12.80 -6.91 -0.91
N VAL A 146 -13.32 -7.89 -1.66
CA VAL A 146 -14.78 -8.12 -1.78
C VAL A 146 -15.37 -8.68 -0.48
N ARG A 147 -14.59 -9.46 0.28
CA ARG A 147 -15.02 -10.08 1.54
C ARG A 147 -14.72 -9.25 2.78
N PHE A 148 -13.91 -8.20 2.65
CA PHE A 148 -13.43 -7.38 3.75
C PHE A 148 -14.53 -6.94 4.73
N LYS A 149 -15.68 -6.47 4.22
CA LYS A 149 -16.82 -6.00 5.04
C LYS A 149 -17.59 -7.11 5.76
N MET A 150 -17.28 -8.39 5.50
CA MET A 150 -17.86 -9.55 6.20
C MET A 150 -17.03 -9.95 7.42
N LEU A 151 -15.79 -9.49 7.52
CA LEU A 151 -14.92 -9.73 8.66
C LEU A 151 -15.35 -8.88 9.86
N ASP A 152 -15.03 -9.35 11.07
CA ASP A 152 -15.17 -8.52 12.26
C ASP A 152 -14.06 -7.47 12.33
N ASP A 153 -14.13 -6.59 13.33
CA ASP A 153 -13.19 -5.48 13.48
C ASP A 153 -11.73 -5.97 13.50
N TYR A 154 -11.42 -7.05 14.24
CA TYR A 154 -10.05 -7.58 14.28
C TYR A 154 -9.62 -8.18 12.94
N GLY A 155 -10.50 -8.94 12.27
CA GLY A 155 -10.25 -9.49 10.95
C GLY A 155 -10.03 -8.38 9.92
N GLN A 156 -10.78 -7.28 9.99
CA GLN A 156 -10.60 -6.10 9.15
C GLN A 156 -9.26 -5.42 9.43
N GLU A 157 -8.83 -5.26 10.68
CA GLU A 157 -7.51 -4.69 10.97
C GLU A 157 -6.36 -5.56 10.42
N ILE A 158 -6.43 -6.88 10.60
CA ILE A 158 -5.41 -7.82 10.12
C ILE A 158 -5.38 -7.83 8.59
N CYS A 159 -6.50 -8.06 7.94
CA CYS A 159 -6.62 -8.09 6.48
C CYS A 159 -6.32 -6.73 5.85
N GLY A 160 -6.67 -5.65 6.56
CA GLY A 160 -6.44 -4.27 6.16
C GLY A 160 -4.97 -3.95 5.98
N TYR A 161 -4.11 -4.49 6.84
CA TYR A 161 -2.65 -4.35 6.71
C TYR A 161 -2.15 -4.85 5.35
N PHE A 162 -2.56 -6.06 4.97
CA PHE A 162 -2.11 -6.67 3.71
C PHE A 162 -2.72 -5.99 2.49
N LEU A 163 -3.98 -5.55 2.56
CA LEU A 163 -4.59 -4.74 1.50
C LEU A 163 -3.85 -3.43 1.30
N LEU A 164 -3.59 -2.68 2.39
CA LEU A 164 -2.94 -1.38 2.32
C LEU A 164 -1.51 -1.49 1.82
N LYS A 165 -0.75 -2.50 2.28
CA LYS A 165 0.58 -2.79 1.76
C LYS A 165 0.56 -3.12 0.27
N TYR A 166 -0.32 -4.03 -0.15
CA TYR A 166 -0.47 -4.37 -1.57
C TYR A 166 -0.82 -3.14 -2.43
N ILE A 167 -1.71 -2.28 -1.91
CA ILE A 167 -2.08 -1.04 -2.58
C ILE A 167 -0.85 -0.15 -2.79
N HIS A 168 -0.11 0.10 -1.72
CA HIS A 168 1.11 0.91 -1.74
C HIS A 168 2.11 0.38 -2.77
N ASP A 169 2.37 -0.93 -2.73
CA ASP A 169 3.43 -1.54 -3.52
C ASP A 169 3.06 -1.70 -5.02
N HIS A 170 1.77 -1.70 -5.39
CA HIS A 170 1.38 -2.11 -6.75
C HIS A 170 0.35 -1.24 -7.49
N ILE A 171 -0.55 -0.55 -6.77
CA ILE A 171 -1.69 0.13 -7.43
C ILE A 171 -1.99 1.54 -6.89
N ALA A 172 -1.11 2.10 -6.05
CA ALA A 172 -1.30 3.42 -5.48
C ALA A 172 -1.42 4.51 -6.55
N ASP A 173 -0.84 4.33 -7.74
CA ASP A 173 -0.97 5.24 -8.90
C ASP A 173 -2.37 5.23 -9.56
N ARG A 174 -3.26 4.31 -9.17
CA ARG A 174 -4.57 4.09 -9.81
C ARG A 174 -5.74 4.38 -8.91
N ILE A 175 -5.50 4.69 -7.65
CA ILE A 175 -6.53 4.89 -6.65
C ILE A 175 -6.25 6.14 -5.82
N ASP A 176 -7.27 6.60 -5.09
CA ASP A 176 -7.18 7.77 -4.23
C ASP A 176 -7.79 7.50 -2.85
N GLU A 177 -7.79 8.52 -2.01
CA GLU A 177 -8.35 8.45 -0.67
C GLU A 177 -9.86 8.14 -0.66
N LYS A 178 -10.61 8.62 -1.66
CA LYS A 178 -12.05 8.32 -1.81
C LYS A 178 -12.28 6.85 -2.11
N TRP A 179 -11.38 6.22 -2.85
CA TRP A 179 -11.40 4.79 -3.08
C TRP A 179 -11.21 4.03 -1.77
N LEU A 180 -10.22 4.38 -0.94
CA LEU A 180 -10.02 3.72 0.37
C LEU A 180 -11.27 3.82 1.26
N ASP A 181 -11.89 4.99 1.32
CA ASP A 181 -13.10 5.22 2.12
C ASP A 181 -14.28 4.36 1.65
N ARG A 182 -14.49 4.23 0.33
CA ARG A 182 -15.53 3.37 -0.25
C ARG A 182 -15.43 1.92 0.24
N TYR A 183 -14.21 1.41 0.36
CA TYR A 183 -13.95 0.04 0.84
C TYR A 183 -13.82 -0.06 2.36
N GLY A 184 -13.84 1.05 3.09
CA GLY A 184 -13.75 1.11 4.54
C GLY A 184 -12.33 1.03 5.09
N LEU A 185 -11.30 1.04 4.23
CA LEU A 185 -9.90 0.91 4.62
C LEU A 185 -9.39 2.16 5.34
N LYS A 186 -9.94 3.34 5.03
CA LYS A 186 -9.58 4.60 5.71
C LYS A 186 -9.92 4.60 7.21
N ASN A 187 -10.88 3.77 7.63
CA ASN A 187 -11.43 3.76 8.99
C ASN A 187 -10.72 2.78 9.94
N LEU A 188 -9.72 2.05 9.44
CA LEU A 188 -8.90 1.14 10.23
C LEU A 188 -8.16 1.90 11.33
N LYS A 189 -8.01 1.33 12.53
CA LYS A 189 -7.51 2.00 13.72
C LYS A 189 -6.17 1.47 14.21
N ALA A 190 -5.78 0.27 13.80
CA ALA A 190 -4.49 -0.29 14.17
C ALA A 190 -3.37 0.64 13.67
N LEU A 191 -2.35 0.86 14.49
CA LEU A 191 -1.32 1.86 14.18
C LEU A 191 -0.54 1.53 12.91
N GLN A 192 -0.34 0.25 12.65
CA GLN A 192 0.34 -0.18 11.43
C GLN A 192 -0.50 0.11 10.18
N ASN A 193 -1.83 0.03 10.26
CA ASN A 193 -2.72 0.42 9.16
C ASN A 193 -2.70 1.93 8.93
N GLN A 194 -2.73 2.71 10.02
CA GLN A 194 -2.60 4.16 9.97
C GLN A 194 -1.27 4.60 9.36
N PHE A 195 -0.18 3.87 9.64
CA PHE A 195 1.13 4.08 9.01
C PHE A 195 1.13 3.80 7.51
N TRP A 196 0.47 2.72 7.05
CA TRP A 196 0.34 2.47 5.62
C TRP A 196 -0.54 3.51 4.91
N ILE A 197 -1.62 3.97 5.55
CA ILE A 197 -2.42 5.09 5.02
C ILE A 197 -1.56 6.36 4.91
N LEU A 198 -0.70 6.63 5.90
CA LEU A 198 0.26 7.73 5.84
C LEU A 198 1.20 7.62 4.62
N LYS A 199 1.78 6.44 4.37
CA LYS A 199 2.62 6.19 3.18
C LYS A 199 1.86 6.47 1.87
N LEU A 200 0.60 6.04 1.77
CA LEU A 200 -0.25 6.30 0.61
C LEU A 200 -0.55 7.80 0.42
N LEU A 201 -0.88 8.52 1.49
CA LEU A 201 -1.09 9.97 1.43
C LEU A 201 0.15 10.71 0.94
N ILE A 202 1.32 10.26 1.38
CA ILE A 202 2.62 10.78 0.92
C ILE A 202 2.80 10.51 -0.57
N GLN A 203 2.56 9.28 -1.02
CA GLN A 203 2.66 8.89 -2.44
C GLN A 203 1.69 9.66 -3.35
N TRP A 204 0.50 10.02 -2.85
CA TRP A 204 -0.47 10.87 -3.54
C TRP A 204 -0.19 12.36 -3.41
N GLU A 205 0.93 12.75 -2.80
CA GLU A 205 1.34 14.13 -2.58
C GLU A 205 0.32 14.94 -1.74
N ALA A 206 -0.51 14.27 -0.93
CA ALA A 206 -1.47 14.86 -0.01
C ALA A 206 -0.80 15.29 1.32
N TYR A 207 0.26 16.11 1.21
CA TYR A 207 1.20 16.38 2.31
C TYR A 207 0.57 17.02 3.56
N TYR A 208 -0.46 17.85 3.40
CA TYR A 208 -1.15 18.46 4.54
C TYR A 208 -1.93 17.41 5.36
N ASP A 209 -2.69 16.54 4.69
CA ASP A 209 -3.40 15.44 5.35
C ASP A 209 -2.41 14.43 5.93
N ALA A 210 -1.34 14.12 5.19
CA ALA A 210 -0.25 13.28 5.66
C ALA A 210 0.39 13.84 6.95
N SER A 211 0.53 15.16 7.09
CA SER A 211 1.11 15.77 8.31
C SER A 211 0.27 15.47 9.56
N ILE A 212 -1.06 15.49 9.42
CA ILE A 212 -2.00 15.21 10.52
C ILE A 212 -1.92 13.73 10.92
N TYR A 213 -1.94 12.82 9.94
CA TYR A 213 -1.77 11.39 10.16
C TYR A 213 -0.42 11.08 10.81
N CYS A 214 0.66 11.68 10.30
CA CYS A 214 2.02 11.50 10.81
C CYS A 214 2.13 11.85 12.29
N GLN A 215 1.61 13.00 12.70
CA GLN A 215 1.66 13.41 14.10
C GLN A 215 0.86 12.45 15.00
N ASN A 216 -0.32 12.02 14.57
CA ASN A 216 -1.11 11.05 15.32
C ASN A 216 -0.37 9.70 15.48
N VAL A 217 0.22 9.18 14.41
CA VAL A 217 0.98 7.91 14.46
C VAL A 217 2.19 8.04 15.38
N LEU A 218 2.95 9.14 15.30
CA LEU A 218 4.09 9.40 16.20
C LEU A 218 3.67 9.44 17.68
N ASP A 219 2.63 10.21 18.00
CA ASP A 219 2.14 10.35 19.38
C ASP A 219 1.70 9.01 19.96
N GLN A 220 1.01 8.20 19.15
CA GLN A 220 0.51 6.89 19.58
C GLN A 220 1.63 5.86 19.68
N ALA A 221 2.57 5.84 18.72
CA ALA A 221 3.73 4.95 18.77
C ALA A 221 4.58 5.24 20.01
N TYR A 222 4.81 6.51 20.34
CA TYR A 222 5.50 6.93 21.55
C TYR A 222 4.77 6.48 22.82
N LYS A 223 3.45 6.77 22.94
CA LYS A 223 2.64 6.36 24.10
C LYS A 223 2.64 4.85 24.32
N ARG A 224 2.66 4.06 23.24
CA ARG A 224 2.67 2.59 23.28
C ARG A 224 4.07 1.99 23.39
N LYS A 225 5.13 2.81 23.42
CA LYS A 225 6.54 2.37 23.41
C LYS A 225 6.85 1.44 22.24
N ASN A 226 6.32 1.77 21.06
CA ASN A 226 6.61 1.08 19.81
C ASN A 226 7.73 1.82 19.09
N ASP A 227 8.97 1.61 19.55
CA ASP A 227 10.14 2.37 19.11
C ASP A 227 10.42 2.20 17.62
N ARG A 228 10.16 1.00 17.07
CA ARG A 228 10.33 0.72 15.64
C ARG A 228 9.34 1.49 14.78
N LEU A 229 8.04 1.44 15.11
CA LEU A 229 7.05 2.21 14.36
C LEU A 229 7.29 3.72 14.51
N PHE A 230 7.68 4.17 15.70
CA PHE A 230 8.04 5.57 15.94
C PHE A 230 9.18 5.99 15.01
N PHE A 231 10.27 5.24 14.96
CA PHE A 231 11.41 5.46 14.08
C PHE A 231 11.02 5.51 12.60
N HIS A 232 10.28 4.51 12.11
CA HIS A 232 9.81 4.48 10.71
C HIS A 232 8.93 5.69 10.37
N THR A 233 8.11 6.13 11.33
CA THR A 233 7.25 7.31 11.16
C THR A 233 8.07 8.60 11.16
N GLN A 234 9.16 8.69 11.92
CA GLN A 234 10.07 9.84 11.89
C GLN A 234 10.78 9.96 10.53
N ILE A 235 11.19 8.84 9.92
CA ILE A 235 11.75 8.83 8.55
C ILE A 235 10.69 9.27 7.55
N THR A 236 9.49 8.68 7.65
CA THR A 236 8.36 9.01 6.78
C THR A 236 7.98 10.49 6.86
N ARG A 237 8.12 11.12 8.04
CA ARG A 237 7.92 12.56 8.25
C ARG A 237 8.87 13.41 7.40
N LEU A 238 10.07 12.94 7.07
CA LEU A 238 11.05 13.70 6.29
C LEU A 238 10.52 13.99 4.88
N PHE A 239 9.79 13.07 4.25
CA PHE A 239 9.15 13.33 2.95
C PHE A 239 8.14 14.49 3.00
N ILE A 240 7.41 14.59 4.12
CA ILE A 240 6.44 15.67 4.34
C ILE A 240 7.19 16.99 4.54
N VAL A 241 8.14 17.02 5.49
CA VAL A 241 8.91 18.22 5.85
C VAL A 241 9.66 18.77 4.65
N MET A 242 10.28 17.90 3.85
CA MET A 242 10.97 18.27 2.61
C MET A 242 10.09 19.09 1.67
N LYS A 243 8.77 18.86 1.66
CA LYS A 243 7.84 19.60 0.82
C LYS A 243 7.22 20.82 1.51
N ILE A 244 6.76 20.68 2.75
CA ILE A 244 5.95 21.72 3.42
C ILE A 244 6.77 22.68 4.28
N GLN A 245 7.93 22.23 4.79
CA GLN A 245 8.78 23.01 5.68
C GLN A 245 10.28 22.68 5.49
N PRO A 246 10.85 22.96 4.30
CA PRO A 246 12.23 22.55 3.97
C PRO A 246 13.27 23.10 4.96
N SER A 247 13.05 24.30 5.50
CA SER A 247 13.95 24.93 6.48
C SER A 247 14.08 24.18 7.80
N ALA A 248 13.16 23.27 8.12
CA ALA A 248 13.23 22.43 9.31
C ALA A 248 13.77 21.02 9.03
N PHE A 249 14.10 20.70 7.77
CA PHE A 249 14.49 19.34 7.38
C PHE A 249 15.70 18.83 8.16
N GLU A 250 16.78 19.61 8.21
CA GLU A 250 18.01 19.22 8.94
C GLU A 250 17.74 18.93 10.42
N HIS A 251 16.89 19.74 11.06
CA HIS A 251 16.51 19.51 12.46
C HIS A 251 15.84 18.14 12.64
N TYR A 252 14.89 17.79 11.77
CA TYR A 252 14.20 16.51 11.85
C TYR A 252 15.06 15.33 11.40
N ALA A 253 15.94 15.51 10.42
CA ALA A 253 16.88 14.48 9.99
C ALA A 253 17.88 14.14 11.11
N ASN A 254 18.37 15.16 11.84
CA ASN A 254 19.25 14.94 12.99
C ASN A 254 18.56 14.17 14.12
N GLN A 255 17.27 14.44 14.38
CA GLN A 255 16.50 13.63 15.34
C GLN A 255 16.41 12.15 14.95
N VAL A 256 16.33 11.84 13.65
CA VAL A 256 16.33 10.45 13.16
C VAL A 256 17.70 9.82 13.37
N LEU A 257 18.80 10.55 13.11
CA LEU A 257 20.17 10.07 13.29
C LEU A 257 20.52 9.75 14.76
N GLU A 258 19.87 10.43 15.71
CA GLU A 258 20.02 10.18 17.14
C GLU A 258 19.27 8.91 17.61
N ASN A 259 18.44 8.30 16.76
CA ASN A 259 17.70 7.09 17.11
C ASN A 259 18.66 5.87 17.23
N PRO A 260 18.60 5.06 18.30
CA PRO A 260 19.47 3.90 18.43
C PRO A 260 19.36 2.89 17.28
N ILE A 261 18.17 2.74 16.69
CA ILE A 261 17.94 1.75 15.61
C ILE A 261 18.85 2.01 14.41
N ILE A 262 18.95 3.27 13.95
CA ILE A 262 19.83 3.61 12.81
C ILE A 262 21.32 3.49 13.16
N GLN A 263 21.68 3.53 14.44
CA GLN A 263 23.06 3.39 14.89
C GLN A 263 23.48 1.92 15.02
N GLU A 264 22.57 1.06 15.45
CA GLU A 264 22.80 -0.35 15.79
C GLU A 264 22.52 -1.31 14.62
N ASP A 265 21.47 -1.06 13.83
CA ASP A 265 21.03 -1.93 12.74
C ASP A 265 21.14 -1.24 11.38
N ARG A 266 22.33 -1.31 10.78
CA ARG A 266 22.66 -0.58 9.54
C ARG A 266 22.09 -1.21 8.28
N GLU A 267 21.50 -2.41 8.38
CA GLU A 267 20.95 -3.17 7.26
C GLU A 267 19.41 -3.19 7.27
N ASP A 268 18.75 -2.47 8.18
CA ASP A 268 17.29 -2.32 8.19
C ASP A 268 16.81 -1.48 6.98
N ASP A 269 15.79 -1.97 6.27
CA ASP A 269 15.19 -1.34 5.07
C ASP A 269 14.90 0.17 5.26
N TYR A 270 14.48 0.58 6.46
CA TYR A 270 14.15 1.98 6.76
C TYR A 270 15.39 2.87 6.87
N VAL A 271 16.57 2.31 7.12
CA VAL A 271 17.83 3.05 7.06
C VAL A 271 18.14 3.46 5.63
N TYR A 272 17.86 2.59 4.65
CA TYR A 272 18.00 2.94 3.24
C TYR A 272 16.94 3.95 2.79
N GLU A 273 15.71 3.85 3.30
CA GLU A 273 14.69 4.87 3.10
C GLU A 273 15.13 6.25 3.65
N PHE A 274 15.77 6.27 4.81
CA PHE A 274 16.35 7.49 5.37
C PHE A 274 17.42 8.08 4.44
N TYR A 275 18.32 7.25 3.91
CA TYR A 275 19.33 7.73 2.97
C TYR A 275 18.69 8.27 1.68
N HIS A 276 17.67 7.60 1.15
CA HIS A 276 16.93 8.05 -0.01
C HIS A 276 16.30 9.44 0.21
N VAL A 277 15.51 9.63 1.28
CA VAL A 277 14.81 10.91 1.52
C VAL A 277 15.77 12.07 1.82
N VAL A 278 16.89 11.82 2.51
CA VAL A 278 17.92 12.84 2.73
C VAL A 278 18.66 13.17 1.43
N GLY A 279 18.95 12.14 0.61
CA GLY A 279 19.51 12.33 -0.73
C GLY A 279 18.60 13.18 -1.62
N LEU A 280 17.30 12.88 -1.64
CA LEU A 280 16.29 13.67 -2.35
C LEU A 280 16.27 15.12 -1.89
N HIS A 281 16.28 15.38 -0.57
CA HIS A 281 16.30 16.74 -0.05
C HIS A 281 17.52 17.53 -0.57
N TYR A 282 18.73 16.97 -0.46
CA TYR A 282 19.92 17.64 -0.97
C TYR A 282 19.93 17.78 -2.48
N PHE A 283 19.34 16.83 -3.21
CA PHE A 283 19.18 16.91 -4.66
C PHE A 283 18.30 18.12 -5.04
N ILE A 284 17.17 18.30 -4.35
CA ILE A 284 16.24 19.43 -4.55
C ILE A 284 16.91 20.77 -4.22
N GLU A 285 17.69 20.81 -3.14
CA GLU A 285 18.49 21.99 -2.74
C GLU A 285 19.74 22.21 -3.63
N LYS A 286 19.93 21.38 -4.66
CA LYS A 286 21.07 21.42 -5.59
C LYS A 286 22.44 21.23 -4.91
N ASN A 287 22.45 20.67 -3.71
CA ASN A 287 23.67 20.21 -3.05
C ASN A 287 24.02 18.80 -3.53
N TYR A 288 24.48 18.73 -4.78
CA TYR A 288 24.71 17.45 -5.46
C TYR A 288 25.81 16.61 -4.80
N GLU A 289 26.78 17.21 -4.10
CA GLU A 289 27.83 16.44 -3.43
C GLU A 289 27.25 15.60 -2.28
N GLN A 290 26.39 16.22 -1.46
CA GLN A 290 25.70 15.51 -0.39
C GLN A 290 24.69 14.51 -0.95
N ALA A 291 23.87 14.92 -1.92
CA ALA A 291 22.91 14.02 -2.56
C ALA A 291 23.57 12.75 -3.11
N TRP A 292 24.71 12.91 -3.78
CA TRP A 292 25.48 11.80 -4.35
C TRP A 292 25.90 10.79 -3.29
N HIS A 293 26.42 11.29 -2.16
CA HIS A 293 26.85 10.45 -1.04
C HIS A 293 25.69 9.65 -0.44
N TYR A 294 24.53 10.28 -0.25
CA TYR A 294 23.35 9.62 0.29
C TYR A 294 22.74 8.59 -0.68
N PHE A 295 22.60 8.93 -1.96
CA PHE A 295 22.12 7.98 -2.96
C PHE A 295 23.05 6.78 -3.11
N ARG A 296 24.37 6.97 -3.10
CA ARG A 296 25.32 5.85 -3.10
C ARG A 296 25.18 4.90 -1.90
N ARG A 297 24.66 5.38 -0.76
CA ARG A 297 24.35 4.53 0.41
C ARG A 297 23.01 3.83 0.26
N ALA A 298 21.98 4.53 -0.22
CA ALA A 298 20.66 3.96 -0.45
C ALA A 298 20.69 2.81 -1.47
N MET A 299 21.52 2.91 -2.52
CA MET A 299 21.72 1.86 -3.54
C MET A 299 22.19 0.49 -3.04
N ASN A 300 22.63 0.38 -1.78
CA ASN A 300 22.97 -0.92 -1.22
C ASN A 300 21.74 -1.79 -0.96
N ASP A 301 20.55 -1.20 -1.01
CA ASP A 301 19.27 -1.90 -0.95
C ASP A 301 18.66 -2.03 -2.36
N GLU A 302 18.07 -3.20 -2.64
CA GLU A 302 17.54 -3.53 -3.95
C GLU A 302 16.36 -2.63 -4.35
N LEU A 303 15.51 -2.20 -3.39
CA LEU A 303 14.36 -1.33 -3.63
C LEU A 303 14.78 0.05 -4.13
N TYR A 304 15.91 0.55 -3.64
CA TYR A 304 16.42 1.90 -3.95
C TYR A 304 17.45 1.92 -5.08
N TYR A 305 17.96 0.77 -5.53
CA TYR A 305 18.99 0.71 -6.56
C TYR A 305 18.63 1.47 -7.85
N PHE A 306 17.47 1.15 -8.46
CA PHE A 306 17.05 1.76 -9.72
C PHE A 306 16.58 3.21 -9.64
N PRO A 307 15.87 3.68 -8.60
CA PRO A 307 15.64 5.11 -8.46
C PRO A 307 16.96 5.88 -8.28
N GLU A 308 17.88 5.40 -7.46
CA GLU A 308 19.13 6.13 -7.21
C GLU A 308 20.08 6.16 -8.39
N ILE A 309 20.20 5.09 -9.17
CA ILE A 309 21.06 5.11 -10.36
C ILE A 309 20.56 6.14 -11.39
N ILE A 310 19.24 6.38 -11.46
CA ILE A 310 18.65 7.44 -12.29
C ILE A 310 19.11 8.81 -11.78
N PHE A 311 19.01 9.07 -10.46
CA PHE A 311 19.48 10.32 -9.87
C PHE A 311 20.97 10.55 -10.12
N LEU A 312 21.82 9.54 -9.88
CA LEU A 312 23.27 9.65 -10.08
C LEU A 312 23.63 9.92 -11.55
N ASN A 313 22.98 9.25 -12.51
CA ASN A 313 23.19 9.50 -13.94
C ASN A 313 22.77 10.92 -14.34
N HIS A 314 21.64 11.38 -13.83
CA HIS A 314 21.16 12.74 -14.07
C HIS A 314 22.13 13.77 -13.48
N MET A 315 22.58 13.59 -12.24
CA MET A 315 23.57 14.47 -11.61
C MET A 315 24.89 14.50 -12.40
N ALA A 316 25.35 13.36 -12.92
CA ALA A 316 26.53 13.30 -13.79
C ALA A 316 26.34 14.02 -15.14
N THR A 317 25.10 14.25 -15.58
CA THR A 317 24.79 15.06 -16.76
C THR A 317 24.96 16.55 -16.49
N ILE A 318 24.39 17.02 -15.39
CA ILE A 318 24.29 18.45 -15.08
C ILE A 318 25.49 18.98 -14.27
N THR A 319 26.37 18.08 -13.83
CA THR A 319 27.59 18.39 -13.10
C THR A 319 28.81 17.74 -13.76
N SER A 320 29.99 18.00 -13.21
CA SER A 320 31.24 17.32 -13.61
C SER A 320 31.51 16.04 -12.80
N MET A 321 30.52 15.51 -12.06
CA MET A 321 30.68 14.30 -11.26
C MET A 321 30.87 13.07 -12.16
N LYS A 322 31.87 12.25 -11.84
CA LYS A 322 32.17 11.03 -12.60
C LYS A 322 31.29 9.89 -12.09
N LEU A 323 30.34 9.47 -12.91
CA LEU A 323 29.61 8.24 -12.68
C LEU A 323 30.58 7.03 -12.75
N PRO A 324 30.62 6.15 -11.73
CA PRO A 324 31.41 4.94 -11.74
C PRO A 324 31.05 4.04 -12.93
N GLU A 325 32.04 3.34 -13.49
CA GLU A 325 31.85 2.53 -14.71
C GLU A 325 30.82 1.42 -14.49
N GLU A 326 30.78 0.82 -13.31
CA GLU A 326 29.81 -0.22 -12.96
C GLU A 326 28.35 0.26 -13.04
N LEU A 327 28.11 1.57 -12.88
CA LEU A 327 26.77 2.16 -12.96
C LEU A 327 26.39 2.63 -14.37
N LYS A 328 27.30 2.51 -15.34
CA LYS A 328 27.03 2.81 -16.76
C LYS A 328 26.55 1.58 -17.52
N GLU A 329 26.84 0.39 -17.01
CA GLU A 329 26.47 -0.87 -17.62
C GLU A 329 24.95 -1.05 -17.60
N GLN A 330 24.43 -1.69 -18.65
CA GLN A 330 23.02 -2.01 -18.74
C GLN A 330 22.76 -3.32 -18.01
N ILE A 331 22.05 -3.26 -16.88
CA ILE A 331 21.59 -4.45 -16.16
C ILE A 331 20.09 -4.69 -16.40
N GLN A 332 19.65 -5.93 -16.15
CA GLN A 332 18.25 -6.27 -16.29
C GLN A 332 17.45 -5.68 -15.12
N VAL A 333 16.42 -4.89 -15.43
CA VAL A 333 15.50 -4.36 -14.42
C VAL A 333 14.55 -5.49 -13.95
N PRO A 334 14.46 -5.75 -12.63
CA PRO A 334 13.50 -6.68 -12.05
C PRO A 334 12.04 -6.35 -12.42
N GLN A 335 11.17 -7.36 -12.36
CA GLN A 335 9.77 -7.24 -12.79
C GLN A 335 8.98 -6.22 -11.96
N ASP A 336 9.23 -6.20 -10.66
CA ASP A 336 8.68 -5.33 -9.62
C ASP A 336 9.16 -3.87 -9.75
N GLN A 337 10.32 -3.64 -10.39
CA GLN A 337 10.90 -2.31 -10.62
C GLN A 337 10.80 -1.82 -12.07
N LYS A 338 9.97 -2.47 -12.89
CA LYS A 338 9.79 -2.13 -14.32
C LYS A 338 9.38 -0.68 -14.59
N ILE A 339 8.82 0.00 -13.60
CA ILE A 339 8.50 1.42 -13.67
C ILE A 339 9.75 2.28 -13.99
N TYR A 340 10.92 1.91 -13.45
CA TYR A 340 12.18 2.64 -13.66
C TYR A 340 12.84 2.30 -15.01
N GLN A 341 12.44 1.20 -15.66
CA GLN A 341 13.09 0.69 -16.88
C GLN A 341 13.18 1.72 -18.02
N PRO A 342 12.13 2.51 -18.36
CA PRO A 342 12.23 3.47 -19.45
C PRO A 342 13.32 4.50 -19.20
N ILE A 343 13.33 5.12 -18.02
CA ILE A 343 14.26 6.21 -17.65
C ILE A 343 15.68 5.67 -17.48
N TYR A 344 15.85 4.54 -16.80
CA TYR A 344 17.15 3.91 -16.69
C TYR A 344 17.75 3.57 -18.07
N ARG A 345 16.95 3.00 -18.98
CA ARG A 345 17.39 2.69 -20.34
C ARG A 345 17.79 3.94 -21.13
N TYR A 346 17.10 5.06 -20.93
CA TYR A 346 17.51 6.34 -21.52
C TYR A 346 18.94 6.70 -21.10
N PHE A 347 19.26 6.63 -19.81
CA PHE A 347 20.62 6.92 -19.34
C PHE A 347 21.66 5.91 -19.85
N CYS A 348 21.31 4.63 -20.00
CA CYS A 348 22.20 3.66 -20.66
C CYS A 348 22.49 4.04 -22.12
N LEU A 349 21.49 4.48 -22.89
CA LEU A 349 21.68 4.94 -24.28
C LEU A 349 22.59 6.19 -24.31
N LYS A 350 22.37 7.11 -23.38
CA LYS A 350 23.20 8.32 -23.24
C LYS A 350 24.65 7.99 -22.90
N ASN A 351 24.89 7.07 -21.97
CA ASN A 351 26.24 6.62 -21.61
C ASN A 351 26.95 5.91 -22.78
N LYS A 352 26.20 5.25 -23.67
CA LYS A 352 26.69 4.67 -24.93
C LYS A 352 26.95 5.71 -26.03
N LYS A 353 26.68 6.99 -25.77
CA LYS A 353 26.84 8.11 -26.72
C LYS A 353 25.99 7.95 -27.98
N GLU A 354 24.77 7.44 -27.81
CA GLU A 354 23.76 7.46 -28.87
C GLU A 354 23.47 8.90 -29.35
N SER A 355 22.95 9.03 -30.57
CA SER A 355 22.69 10.33 -31.17
C SER A 355 21.63 11.13 -30.39
N TYR A 356 21.73 12.47 -30.43
CA TYR A 356 20.74 13.34 -29.78
C TYR A 356 19.31 13.09 -30.29
N ASP A 357 19.13 12.85 -31.59
CA ASP A 357 17.82 12.52 -32.16
C ASP A 357 17.24 11.21 -31.58
N THR A 358 18.10 10.19 -31.41
CA THR A 358 17.72 8.92 -30.77
C THR A 358 17.30 9.14 -29.32
N LEU A 359 18.09 9.92 -28.58
CA LEU A 359 17.86 10.23 -27.17
C LEU A 359 16.56 11.02 -26.97
N GLU A 360 16.33 12.05 -27.78
CA GLU A 360 15.15 12.91 -27.72
C GLU A 360 13.87 12.13 -28.05
N THR A 361 13.90 11.35 -29.14
CA THR A 361 12.77 10.50 -29.54
C THR A 361 12.47 9.47 -28.45
N TYR A 362 13.51 8.85 -27.87
CA TYR A 362 13.32 7.86 -26.82
C TYR A 362 12.73 8.47 -25.54
N LEU A 363 13.23 9.64 -25.09
CA LEU A 363 12.66 10.39 -23.95
C LEU A 363 11.17 10.65 -24.16
N TRP A 364 10.80 11.16 -25.33
CA TRP A 364 9.43 11.49 -25.65
C TRP A 364 8.52 10.26 -25.68
N ASP A 365 8.92 9.22 -26.42
CA ASP A 365 8.06 8.07 -26.67
C ASP A 365 7.95 7.12 -25.47
N ASN A 366 8.95 7.09 -24.59
CA ASN A 366 9.07 6.09 -23.53
C ASN A 366 9.13 6.70 -22.11
N CYS A 367 9.88 7.78 -21.90
CA CYS A 367 10.12 8.31 -20.55
C CYS A 367 9.01 9.25 -20.07
N CYS A 368 8.38 10.02 -20.98
CA CYS A 368 7.31 10.95 -20.61
C CYS A 368 6.02 10.24 -20.13
N LYS A 369 5.88 8.94 -20.42
CA LYS A 369 4.68 8.16 -20.06
C LYS A 369 4.77 7.67 -18.62
N GLY A 370 3.78 8.03 -17.82
CA GLY A 370 3.64 7.51 -16.45
C GLY A 370 4.58 8.17 -15.44
N LEU A 371 4.99 9.42 -15.67
CA LEU A 371 5.79 10.19 -14.70
C LEU A 371 5.10 10.37 -13.35
N ASP A 372 3.77 10.41 -13.32
CA ASP A 372 2.97 10.48 -12.09
C ASP A 372 3.08 9.22 -11.21
N ARG A 373 3.68 8.14 -11.73
CA ARG A 373 3.91 6.92 -10.97
C ARG A 373 5.19 6.93 -10.14
N PHE A 374 6.10 7.88 -10.41
CA PHE A 374 7.30 8.08 -9.61
C PHE A 374 6.95 8.94 -8.41
N TYR A 375 7.62 8.70 -7.30
CA TYR A 375 7.39 9.47 -6.08
C TYR A 375 8.71 10.07 -5.56
N PRO A 376 8.81 11.40 -5.38
CA PRO A 376 7.83 12.42 -5.78
C PRO A 376 7.79 12.65 -7.30
N SER A 377 6.59 12.81 -7.88
CA SER A 377 6.40 12.86 -9.34
C SER A 377 7.03 14.10 -9.96
N TRP A 378 6.96 15.22 -9.25
CA TRP A 378 7.48 16.51 -9.67
C TRP A 378 9.01 16.51 -9.80
N VAL A 379 9.72 15.70 -9.00
CA VAL A 379 11.18 15.56 -9.12
C VAL A 379 11.54 14.85 -10.42
N MET A 380 10.81 13.79 -10.77
CA MET A 380 11.05 13.07 -12.01
C MET A 380 10.70 13.92 -13.25
N LYS A 381 9.64 14.73 -13.17
CA LYS A 381 9.31 15.71 -14.22
C LYS A 381 10.44 16.72 -14.44
N ASP A 382 11.06 17.21 -13.37
CA ASP A 382 12.20 18.14 -13.45
C ASP A 382 13.44 17.50 -14.09
N ILE A 383 13.72 16.23 -13.77
CA ILE A 383 14.78 15.43 -14.42
C ILE A 383 14.52 15.37 -15.94
N ILE A 384 13.32 14.94 -16.35
CA ILE A 384 12.98 14.81 -17.78
C ILE A 384 13.03 16.16 -18.50
N GLN A 385 12.53 17.24 -17.88
CA GLN A 385 12.64 18.58 -18.42
C GLN A 385 14.11 18.96 -18.65
N THR A 386 14.95 18.77 -17.65
CA THR A 386 16.38 19.11 -17.73
C THR A 386 17.11 18.29 -18.79
N GLU A 387 16.73 17.02 -19.00
CA GLU A 387 17.28 16.21 -20.08
C GLU A 387 16.87 16.75 -21.47
N PHE A 388 15.62 17.20 -21.65
CA PHE A 388 15.22 17.89 -22.88
C PHE A 388 15.97 19.23 -23.07
N GLU A 389 16.14 20.02 -22.00
CA GLU A 389 16.91 21.26 -22.05
C GLU A 389 18.38 21.00 -22.44
N TRP A 390 18.97 19.93 -21.89
CA TRP A 390 20.32 19.51 -22.24
C TRP A 390 20.41 19.16 -23.73
N ILE A 391 19.52 18.31 -24.25
CA ILE A 391 19.51 17.97 -25.69
C ILE A 391 19.34 19.23 -26.55
N ALA A 392 18.36 20.08 -26.22
CA ALA A 392 18.10 21.32 -26.95
C ALA A 392 19.30 22.28 -26.94
N SER A 393 20.10 22.29 -25.88
CA SER A 393 21.33 23.07 -25.81
C SER A 393 22.41 22.58 -26.79
N GLN A 394 22.37 21.30 -27.18
CA GLN A 394 23.32 20.68 -28.09
C GLN A 394 22.86 20.75 -29.55
N THR A 395 21.55 20.61 -29.81
CA THR A 395 20.98 20.54 -31.16
C THR A 395 20.41 21.87 -31.66
N GLY A 396 19.98 22.76 -30.75
CA GLY A 396 19.23 23.97 -31.05
C GLY A 396 17.73 23.75 -31.31
N ASP A 397 17.25 22.50 -31.38
CA ASP A 397 15.83 22.19 -31.52
C ASP A 397 15.15 22.20 -30.14
N LYS A 398 14.02 22.91 -30.02
CA LYS A 398 13.24 23.03 -28.78
C LYS A 398 11.84 22.44 -28.90
N LYS A 399 11.53 21.74 -30.00
CA LYS A 399 10.18 21.24 -30.29
C LYS A 399 9.65 20.34 -29.17
N TYR A 400 10.40 19.33 -28.76
CA TYR A 400 9.95 18.40 -27.71
C TYR A 400 10.00 19.03 -26.32
N LEU A 401 10.99 19.88 -26.03
CA LEU A 401 11.03 20.66 -24.79
C LEU A 401 9.77 21.53 -24.62
N ASN A 402 9.45 22.34 -25.64
CA ASN A 402 8.26 23.22 -25.58
C ASN A 402 6.98 22.42 -25.41
N ARG A 403 6.87 21.28 -26.11
CA ARG A 403 5.73 20.38 -25.97
C ARG A 403 5.63 19.79 -24.57
N PHE A 404 6.74 19.34 -23.98
CA PHE A 404 6.77 18.82 -22.62
C PHE A 404 6.33 19.88 -21.60
N LEU A 405 6.82 21.11 -21.73
CA LEU A 405 6.44 22.25 -20.90
C LEU A 405 4.95 22.61 -21.05
N GLU A 406 4.37 22.48 -22.24
CA GLU A 406 2.93 22.70 -22.45
C GLU A 406 2.07 21.62 -21.81
N GLU A 407 2.49 20.35 -21.87
CA GLU A 407 1.75 19.21 -21.29
C GLU A 407 1.87 19.10 -19.76
N ASN A 408 2.83 19.81 -19.13
CA ASN A 408 3.11 19.75 -17.67
C ASN A 408 3.01 21.11 -16.94
N LYS A 409 2.33 22.10 -17.54
CA LYS A 409 1.86 23.31 -16.82
C LYS A 409 0.67 22.98 -15.92
#